data_AF-A0A926UT18-F1
#
_entry.id   AF-A0A926UT18-F1
#
_cell.length_a   1.000
_cell.length_b   1.000
_cell.length_c   1.000
_cell.angle_alpha   90.00
_cell.angle_beta   90.00
_cell.angle_gamma   90.00
#
_symmetry.space_group_name_H-M   'P 1'
#
loop_
_entity.id
_entity.type
_entity.pdbx_description
1 polymer ?
#
loop_
_entity_poly.entity_id
_entity_poly.type
_entity_poly.pdbx_seq_one_letter_code
_entity_poly.pdbx_strand_id
1 'polypeptide(L)' 'MRSSGDQPIARLVSTAPKRSLFGSDKGKIFMSDDFDAPLPEFEEYS' A
#
# COMPACT_ATOMS: atom_id res chain seq x y z
N MET A 1 32.49 -29.13 -1.87
CA MET A 1 32.57 -28.03 -0.88
C MET A 1 31.84 -28.47 0.37
N ARG A 2 32.54 -28.82 1.46
CA ARG A 2 31.94 -29.21 2.74
C ARG A 2 31.99 -27.97 3.65
N SER A 3 30.85 -27.52 4.17
CA SER A 3 30.82 -26.37 5.09
C SER A 3 31.46 -26.78 6.42
N SER A 4 32.62 -26.21 6.72
CA SER A 4 33.27 -26.34 8.03
C SER A 4 32.50 -25.49 9.04
N GLY A 5 31.92 -26.13 10.04
CA GLY A 5 31.12 -25.47 11.06
C GLY A 5 29.63 -25.61 10.78
N ASP A 6 28.92 -26.17 11.74
CA ASP A 6 27.49 -26.45 11.76
C ASP A 6 26.63 -25.16 11.83
N GLN A 7 27.11 -24.06 11.25
CA GLN A 7 26.43 -22.77 11.22
C GLN A 7 25.86 -22.53 9.82
N PRO A 8 24.55 -22.25 9.71
CA PRO A 8 23.94 -21.95 8.42
C PRO A 8 24.51 -20.65 7.85
N ILE A 9 25.11 -20.74 6.64
CA ILE A 9 25.75 -19.61 5.95
C ILE A 9 24.76 -18.60 5.34
N ALA A 10 23.46 -18.91 5.34
CA ALA A 10 22.42 -18.04 4.83
C ALA A 10 21.06 -18.32 5.49
N ARG A 11 20.24 -17.26 5.62
CA ARG A 11 18.86 -17.33 6.07
C ARG A 11 17.93 -17.11 4.88
N LEU A 12 17.08 -18.07 4.58
CA LEU A 12 16.00 -17.89 3.62
C LEU A 12 14.96 -16.91 4.20
N VAL A 13 14.57 -15.90 3.42
CA VAL A 13 13.55 -14.93 3.78
C VAL A 13 12.47 -14.90 2.70
N SER A 14 11.24 -14.55 3.10
CA SER A 14 10.12 -14.44 2.16
C SER A 14 10.37 -13.33 1.13
N THR A 15 10.12 -13.62 -0.13
CA THR A 15 10.09 -12.66 -1.24
C THR A 15 8.69 -12.11 -1.51
N ALA A 16 7.69 -12.54 -0.74
CA ALA A 16 6.32 -12.09 -0.92
C ALA A 16 6.21 -10.57 -0.68
N PRO A 17 5.34 -9.86 -1.43
CA PRO A 17 5.07 -8.46 -1.17
C PRO A 17 4.62 -8.29 0.28
N LYS A 18 5.25 -7.34 0.99
CA LYS A 18 4.89 -7.04 2.38
C LYS A 18 3.45 -6.55 2.40
N ARG A 19 2.64 -7.09 3.32
CA ARG A 19 1.31 -6.54 3.61
C ARG A 19 1.47 -5.09 4.07
N SER A 20 0.59 -4.22 3.59
CA SER A 20 0.55 -2.84 4.07
C SER A 20 0.29 -2.82 5.58
N LEU A 21 0.93 -1.90 6.29
CA LEU A 21 0.66 -1.65 7.70
C LEU A 21 -0.65 -0.88 7.83
N PHE A 22 -1.40 -1.16 8.89
CA PHE A 22 -2.58 -0.36 9.21
C PHE A 22 -2.19 1.11 9.37
N GLY A 23 -2.89 2.00 8.66
CA GLY A 23 -2.63 3.43 8.70
C GLY A 23 -1.42 3.89 7.87
N SER A 24 -0.89 3.05 6.97
CA SER A 24 0.19 3.41 6.02
C SER A 24 -0.06 4.71 5.24
N ASP A 25 -1.34 5.05 5.04
CA ASP A 25 -1.79 6.20 4.25
C ASP A 25 -2.54 7.25 5.09
N LYS A 26 -2.39 7.18 6.42
CA LYS A 26 -2.91 8.22 7.31
C LYS A 26 -2.33 9.57 6.91
N GLY A 27 -3.21 10.54 6.66
CA GLY A 27 -2.84 11.90 6.26
C GLY A 27 -2.46 12.08 4.78
N LYS A 28 -2.47 11.01 3.97
CA LYS A 28 -2.29 11.10 2.51
C LYS A 28 -3.61 11.19 1.75
N ILE A 29 -4.69 10.75 2.38
CA ILE A 29 -6.04 10.80 1.83
C ILE A 29 -6.64 12.15 2.21
N PHE A 30 -6.97 12.96 1.21
CA PHE A 30 -7.76 14.17 1.38
C PHE A 30 -8.99 14.09 0.48
N MET A 31 -10.10 14.67 0.95
CA MET A 31 -11.34 14.81 0.20
C MET A 31 -11.42 16.25 -0.28
N SER A 32 -11.80 16.45 -1.53
CA SER A 32 -12.02 17.80 -2.07
C SER A 32 -13.31 18.39 -1.50
N ASP A 33 -13.37 19.71 -1.37
CA ASP A 33 -14.55 20.42 -0.85
C ASP A 33 -15.76 20.28 -1.79
N ASP A 34 -15.53 19.99 -3.06
CA ASP A 34 -16.53 19.82 -4.12
C ASP A 34 -16.82 18.34 -4.45
N PHE A 35 -16.37 17.39 -3.63
CA PHE A 35 -16.53 15.96 -3.94
C PHE A 35 -18.00 15.54 -4.12
N ASP A 36 -18.90 16.11 -3.31
CA ASP A 36 -20.34 15.84 -3.37
C ASP A 36 -21.07 16.76 -4.36
N ALA A 37 -20.36 17.66 -5.05
CA ALA A 37 -20.96 18.55 -6.03
C ALA A 37 -21.48 17.75 -7.24
N PRO A 38 -22.58 18.19 -7.87
CA PRO A 38 -23.02 17.58 -9.12
C PRO A 38 -21.92 17.70 -10.17
N LEU A 39 -21.78 16.66 -10.99
CA LEU A 39 -20.92 16.74 -12.16
C LEU A 39 -21.50 17.80 -13.13
N PRO A 40 -20.66 18.58 -13.83
CA PRO A 40 -21.12 19.66 -14.73
C PRO A 40 -22.15 19.19 -15.78
N GLU A 41 -22.04 17.94 -16.21
CA GLU A 41 -22.94 17.28 -17.17
C GLU A 41 -24.38 17.08 -16.65
N PHE A 42 -24.60 17.25 -15.35
CA PHE A 42 -25.89 17.03 -14.68
C PHE A 42 -26.52 18.33 -14.16
N GLU A 43 -25.89 19.50 -14.38
CA GLU A 43 -26.50 20.81 -14.05
C GLU A 43 -27.80 21.04 -14.83
N GLU A 44 -27.91 20.50 -16.04
CA GLU A 44 -29.08 20.67 -16.93
C GLU A 44 -30.34 19.92 -16.45
N TYR A 45 -30.19 18.95 -15.53
CA TYR A 45 -31.30 18.13 -15.01
C TYR A 45 -31.73 18.52 -13.58
N SER A 46 -31.24 19.66 -13.08
CA SER A 46 -31.50 20.15 -11.72
C SER A 46 -32.79 20.96 -11.58
#